data_AF-A0A167SRC7-F1
#
_entry.id   AF-A0A167SRC7-F1
#
_cell.length_a   1.000
_cell.length_b   1.000
_cell.length_c   1.000
_cell.angle_alpha   90.00
_cell.angle_beta   90.00
_cell.angle_gamma   90.00
#
_symmetry.space_group_name_H-M   'P 1'
#
loop_
_entity.id
_entity.type
_entity.pdbx_description
1 polymer ?
#
loop_
_entity_poly.entity_id
_entity_poly.type
_entity_poly.pdbx_seq_one_letter_code
_entity_poly.pdbx_strand_id
1 'polypeptide(L)' 'ASMRLDHLGPMVINLDGTVARISNWDAMSEAERLNTLRVLGRRNRGRVEEL' A
#
# COMPACT_ATOMS: atom_id res chain seq x y z
N ALA A 1 -5.52 -14.32 20.93
CA ALA A 1 -5.91 -12.91 20.71
C ALA A 1 -6.10 -12.71 19.21
N SER A 2 -7.29 -12.36 18.74
CA SER A 2 -7.50 -11.97 17.34
C SER A 2 -6.86 -10.59 17.18
N MET A 3 -5.67 -10.53 16.58
CA MET A 3 -5.07 -9.26 16.19
C MET A 3 -5.93 -8.71 15.05
N ARG A 4 -6.66 -7.64 15.32
CA ARG A 4 -7.40 -6.90 14.31
C ARG A 4 -6.39 -6.34 13.30
N LEU A 5 -6.25 -7.00 12.16
CA LEU A 5 -5.46 -6.51 11.02
C LEU A 5 -6.17 -5.35 10.29
N ASP A 6 -7.33 -4.92 10.80
CA ASP A 6 -8.29 -4.01 10.17
C ASP A 6 -7.74 -2.59 9.93
N HIS A 7 -6.68 -2.20 10.64
CA HIS A 7 -6.01 -0.90 10.52
C HIS A 7 -4.89 -0.87 9.49
N LEU A 8 -4.53 -2.03 8.96
CA LEU A 8 -3.30 -2.12 8.21
C LEU A 8 -3.50 -1.64 6.78
N GLY A 9 -2.70 -0.64 6.40
CA GLY A 9 -2.70 -0.06 5.06
C GLY A 9 -2.32 -1.02 3.95
N PRO A 10 -2.47 -0.58 2.68
CA PRO A 10 -2.20 -1.42 1.53
C PRO A 10 -0.71 -1.75 1.42
N MET A 11 -0.42 -2.87 0.76
CA MET A 11 0.96 -3.29 0.48
C MET A 11 1.53 -2.53 -0.72
N VAL A 12 2.82 -2.26 -0.67
CA VAL A 12 3.61 -1.56 -1.69
C VAL A 12 4.73 -2.49 -2.10
N ILE A 13 4.95 -2.63 -3.40
CA ILE A 13 6.12 -3.31 -3.95
C ILE A 13 7.17 -2.25 -4.20
N ASN A 14 8.43 -2.43 -3.80
CA ASN A 14 9.51 -1.49 -4.03
C ASN A 14 10.26 -1.83 -5.33
N LEU A 15 11.14 -0.91 -5.78
CA LEU A 15 11.94 -1.11 -7.00
C LEU A 15 12.97 -2.24 -6.86
N ASP A 16 13.39 -2.54 -5.64
CA ASP A 16 14.30 -3.64 -5.31
C ASP A 16 13.57 -4.99 -5.17
N GLY A 17 12.27 -5.04 -5.49
CA GLY A 17 11.43 -6.23 -5.39
C GLY A 17 10.94 -6.54 -3.97
N THR A 18 11.33 -5.77 -2.96
CA THR A 18 10.83 -5.97 -1.59
C THR A 18 9.37 -5.52 -1.44
N VAL A 19 8.68 -6.07 -0.44
CA VAL A 19 7.29 -5.70 -0.12
C VAL A 19 7.24 -4.97 1.22
N ALA A 20 6.61 -3.79 1.22
CA ALA A 20 6.41 -2.96 2.39
C ALA A 20 4.92 -2.64 2.59
N ARG A 21 4.58 -2.01 3.72
CA ARG A 21 3.23 -1.51 4.01
C ARG A 21 3.29 0.00 4.22
N ILE A 22 2.22 0.70 3.85
CA ILE A 22 2.08 2.13 4.19
C ILE A 22 1.86 2.26 5.70
N SER A 23 2.90 2.70 6.41
CA SER A 23 2.93 2.76 7.87
C SER A 23 2.05 3.87 8.48
N ASN A 24 1.81 4.95 7.74
CA ASN A 24 0.99 6.08 8.18
C ASN A 24 -0.47 5.99 7.69
N TRP A 25 -0.93 4.84 7.20
CA TRP A 25 -2.24 4.68 6.58
C TRP A 25 -3.42 5.15 7.46
N ASP A 26 -3.38 4.81 8.75
CA ASP A 26 -4.40 5.19 9.71
C ASP A 26 -4.45 6.71 9.96
N ALA A 27 -3.33 7.41 9.79
CA ALA A 27 -3.23 8.85 9.93
C ALA A 27 -3.64 9.62 8.66
N MET A 28 -3.82 8.93 7.52
CA MET A 28 -4.25 9.55 6.27
C MET A 28 -5.74 9.88 6.31
N SER A 29 -6.11 11.06 5.81
CA SER A 29 -7.50 11.41 5.53
C SER A 29 -8.10 10.52 4.43
N GLU A 30 -9.42 10.47 4.35
CA GLU A 30 -10.12 9.69 3.32
C GLU A 30 -9.71 10.10 1.89
N ALA A 31 -9.56 11.40 1.65
CA ALA A 31 -9.11 11.91 0.35
C ALA A 31 -7.69 11.44 -0.01
N GLU A 32 -6.77 11.41 0.97
CA GLU A 32 -5.41 10.91 0.77
C GLU A 32 -5.40 9.39 0.54
N ARG A 33 -6.23 8.63 1.27
CA ARG A 33 -6.38 7.18 1.08
C ARG A 33 -6.90 6.85 -0.32
N LEU A 34 -7.93 7.54 -0.79
CA LEU A 34 -8.49 7.37 -2.14
C LEU A 34 -7.45 7.64 -3.23
N ASN A 35 -6.72 8.75 -3.10
CA ASN A 35 -5.65 9.10 -4.04
C ASN A 35 -4.52 8.07 -4.04
N THR A 36 -4.17 7.56 -2.86
CA THR A 36 -3.14 6.53 -2.69
C THR A 36 -3.55 5.25 -3.39
N LEU A 37 -4.76 4.74 -3.14
CA LEU A 37 -5.27 3.51 -3.76
C LEU A 37 -5.33 3.63 -5.29
N ARG A 38 -5.76 4.78 -5.81
CA ARG A 38 -5.84 5.06 -7.26
C ARG A 38 -4.50 4.93 -7.98
N VAL A 39 -3.41 5.37 -7.34
CA VAL A 39 -2.07 5.36 -7.95
C VAL A 39 -1.32 4.06 -7.64
N LEU A 40 -1.51 3.53 -6.43
CA LEU A 40 -0.78 2.36 -5.93
C LEU A 40 -1.01 1.12 -6.79
N GLY A 41 -2.24 0.87 -7.23
CA GLY A 41 -2.54 -0.29 -8.08
C GLY A 41 -1.74 -0.31 -9.39
N ARG A 42 -1.59 0.86 -10.04
CA ARG A 42 -0.77 0.97 -11.26
C ARG A 42 0.73 0.80 -10.99
N ARG A 43 1.23 1.39 -9.91
CA ARG A 43 2.64 1.29 -9.51
C ARG A 43 3.03 -0.14 -9.16
N ASN A 44 2.25 -0.82 -8.33
CA ASN A 44 2.54 -2.19 -7.95
C ASN A 44 2.49 -3.12 -9.15
N ARG A 45 1.52 -2.94 -10.07
CA ARG A 45 1.46 -3.74 -11.30
C ARG A 45 2.72 -3.57 -12.15
N GLY A 46 3.12 -2.33 -12.44
CA GLY A 46 4.34 -2.09 -13.23
C GLY A 46 5.58 -2.69 -12.57
N ARG A 47 5.71 -2.58 -11.25
CA ARG A 47 6.82 -3.19 -10.52
C ARG A 47 6.82 -4.71 -10.56
N VAL A 48 5.66 -5.37 -10.55
CA VAL A 48 5.58 -6.84 -10.71
C VAL A 48 5.98 -7.27 -12.11
N GLU A 49 5.60 -6.49 -13.13
CA GLU A 49 5.94 -6.79 -14.52
C GLU A 49 7.45 -6.59 -14.81
N GLU A 50 8.13 -5.78 -14.00
CA GLU A 50 9.58 -5.50 -14.09
C GLU A 50 10.46 -6.50 -13.31
N LEU A 51 9.87 -7.38 -12.49
CA LEU A 51 10.57 -8.43 -11.72
C LEU A 51 10.69 -9.74 -12.53
#